data_AF-E0UGP9-F1
#
_entry.id   AF-E0UGP9-F1
#
_cell.length_a   1.000
_cell.length_b   1.000
_cell.length_c   1.000
_cell.angle_alpha   90.00
_cell.angle_beta   90.00
_cell.angle_gamma   90.00
#
_symmetry.space_group_name_H-M   'P 1'
#
loop_
_entity.id
_entity.type
_entity.pdbx_description
1 polymer ?
#
loop_
_entity_poly.entity_id
_entity_poly.type
_entity_poly.pdbx_seq_one_letter_code
_entity_poly.pdbx_strand_id
1 'polypeptide(L)'
;MAHISENAKPLQGKIINIDPQNLSLKQVDELTDVCLIWLPCFNDELLNNTPLQKIPHIIPQITEKLGGKATLIIVGEIIDLIQVQEQISSSLHFHHWIAIRRRRQEKLLTHNQHLPNSHFGALIYTKYQGSLQHTKTRIRYTYCPACDKTTKDYGGKKHTYHEDGTLLSDVWRDEDCDPNIDLTPIITRFADLFGIDSYQQLTVFDCRKRLPERRISTPPIELFLPENQLTEEYTNKILTGDCLDYLKKLPDNSIDFAFVDPPYNLKKQYSGYSDDLEIEQYFQWCDQWIREIARVLKPGRTCAILNIPLRAIRHFIFSKTLLQFQNWIVWDALAFPVRLIMPAHYTILCFSKGKPRELPGLMGESGITTTTSAPETFNALNPLADDFCLRSSCIKKRKNLNINDRTLLTDLWSDIHRLKHNSRRVDHPCQLPPHLMYRLISLFTEMGEVVLDCFNGAGTTTLAAHQIGRKYIGIEISPEYSKIAIDRHDEIVKGLDPFRKEDRILRAKNSPVPRLIKQKYQVSKKTLQLEVKRIAHELGYLPSREEVIQYGQFPIKYYDEYFSSWGEVCAAARTTGMKETRNLTTFK
;
A
#
# COMPACT_ATOMS: atom_id res chain seq x y z
N MET A 1 14.55 -20.13 0.90
CA MET A 1 13.81 -19.09 0.15
C MET A 1 12.72 -18.52 1.03
N ALA A 2 12.51 -17.20 1.02
CA ALA A 2 11.42 -16.54 1.74
C ALA A 2 10.05 -16.82 1.07
N HIS A 3 10.07 -17.16 -0.23
CA HIS A 3 8.91 -17.52 -1.03
C HIS A 3 8.95 -18.95 -1.57
N ILE A 4 7.79 -19.42 -2.06
CA ILE A 4 7.58 -20.68 -2.76
C ILE A 4 6.62 -20.42 -3.93
N SER A 5 7.03 -20.76 -5.15
CA SER A 5 6.19 -20.68 -6.35
C SER A 5 5.62 -22.05 -6.69
N GLU A 6 4.28 -22.19 -6.68
CA GLU A 6 3.60 -23.47 -6.92
C GLU A 6 3.85 -23.97 -8.36
N ASN A 7 4.31 -25.21 -8.53
CA ASN A 7 4.52 -25.82 -9.85
C ASN A 7 5.45 -25.04 -10.81
N ALA A 8 6.30 -24.15 -10.30
CA ALA A 8 7.19 -23.36 -11.13
C ALA A 8 8.49 -24.10 -11.45
N LYS A 9 8.99 -23.93 -12.67
CA LYS A 9 10.37 -24.24 -13.05
C LYS A 9 11.12 -22.91 -13.15
N PRO A 10 12.02 -22.58 -12.20
CA PRO A 10 12.71 -21.31 -12.19
C PRO A 10 13.37 -21.02 -13.54
N LEU A 11 13.17 -19.82 -14.07
CA LEU A 11 13.81 -19.41 -15.32
C LEU A 11 15.33 -19.35 -15.15
N GLN A 12 16.06 -19.78 -16.18
CA GLN A 12 17.51 -19.57 -16.19
C GLN A 12 17.80 -18.07 -16.31
N GLY A 13 18.56 -17.53 -15.36
CA GLY A 13 18.98 -16.13 -15.38
C GLY A 13 20.18 -15.91 -16.29
N LYS A 14 20.10 -14.94 -17.20
CA LYS A 14 21.26 -14.44 -17.97
C LYS A 14 21.45 -12.96 -17.72
N ILE A 15 22.56 -12.60 -17.10
CA ILE A 15 22.91 -11.21 -16.83
C ILE A 15 23.74 -10.66 -17.99
N ILE A 16 23.28 -9.57 -18.58
CA ILE A 16 23.94 -8.80 -19.63
C ILE A 16 24.34 -7.46 -19.02
N ASN A 17 25.64 -7.24 -18.87
CA ASN A 17 26.17 -5.94 -18.46
C ASN A 17 26.09 -4.98 -19.64
N ILE A 18 25.38 -3.87 -19.47
CA ILE A 18 25.29 -2.85 -20.52
C ILE A 18 26.56 -1.99 -20.50
N ASP A 19 27.33 -2.06 -21.59
CA ASP A 19 28.55 -1.27 -21.78
C ASP A 19 28.24 0.25 -21.79
N PRO A 20 28.93 1.07 -20.97
CA PRO A 20 28.82 2.52 -21.01
C PRO A 20 29.18 3.16 -22.36
N GLN A 21 30.08 2.55 -23.14
CA GLN A 21 30.67 3.11 -24.35
C GLN A 21 30.05 2.59 -25.65
N ASN A 22 29.50 1.37 -25.65
CA ASN A 22 28.94 0.77 -26.86
C ASN A 22 27.43 1.07 -26.98
N LEU A 23 27.07 2.05 -27.82
CA LEU A 23 25.71 2.59 -27.87
C LEU A 23 24.65 1.59 -28.35
N SER A 24 25.04 0.51 -29.02
CA SER A 24 24.12 -0.31 -29.84
C SER A 24 23.79 -1.66 -29.19
N LEU A 25 22.50 -1.89 -28.90
CA LEU A 25 21.93 -3.21 -28.58
C LEU A 25 21.79 -4.11 -29.83
N LYS A 26 22.53 -3.85 -30.93
CA LYS A 26 22.39 -4.58 -32.20
C LYS A 26 22.67 -6.08 -32.09
N GLN A 27 23.44 -6.51 -31.09
CA GLN A 27 23.77 -7.92 -30.84
C GLN A 27 22.77 -8.63 -29.91
N VAL A 28 21.71 -7.94 -29.48
CA VAL A 28 20.64 -8.54 -28.67
C VAL A 28 19.54 -9.00 -29.62
N ASP A 29 19.34 -10.31 -29.68
CA ASP A 29 18.22 -10.95 -30.39
C ASP A 29 16.87 -10.47 -29.83
N GLU A 30 15.77 -10.80 -30.52
CA GLU A 30 14.43 -10.49 -30.03
C GLU A 30 14.20 -11.08 -28.62
N LEU A 31 13.77 -10.22 -27.69
CA LEU A 31 13.56 -10.58 -26.28
C LEU A 31 12.11 -11.03 -26.10
N THR A 32 11.82 -12.30 -26.34
CA THR A 32 10.44 -12.83 -26.32
C THR A 32 9.94 -13.26 -24.93
N ASP A 33 10.84 -13.46 -23.96
CA ASP A 33 10.53 -14.00 -22.63
C ASP A 33 10.42 -12.90 -21.56
N VAL A 34 11.08 -13.08 -20.41
CA VAL A 34 11.09 -12.14 -19.30
C VAL A 34 12.37 -11.33 -19.33
N CYS A 35 12.23 -10.02 -19.35
CA CYS A 35 13.32 -9.06 -19.37
C CYS A 35 13.29 -8.23 -18.09
N LEU A 36 14.40 -8.14 -17.38
CA LEU A 36 14.57 -7.27 -16.22
C LEU A 36 15.61 -6.20 -16.50
N ILE A 37 15.29 -4.94 -16.27
CA ILE A 37 16.23 -3.81 -16.32
C ILE A 37 16.58 -3.43 -14.88
N TRP A 38 17.86 -3.48 -14.54
CA TRP A 38 18.38 -3.04 -13.24
C TRP A 38 19.00 -1.64 -13.37
N LEU A 39 18.31 -0.64 -12.83
CA LEU A 39 18.77 0.75 -12.83
C LEU A 39 19.75 1.03 -11.68
N PRO A 40 20.71 1.95 -11.87
CA PRO A 40 21.56 2.42 -10.79
C PRO A 40 20.78 3.10 -9.68
N CYS A 41 21.07 2.68 -8.46
CA CYS A 41 20.57 3.25 -7.23
C CYS A 41 21.72 4.09 -6.59
N PHE A 42 21.40 4.98 -5.64
CA PHE A 42 22.40 5.81 -4.98
C PHE A 42 22.16 5.81 -3.47
N ASN A 43 23.24 5.92 -2.70
CA ASN A 43 23.16 5.93 -1.23
C ASN A 43 22.92 7.33 -0.64
N ASP A 44 22.74 8.35 -1.49
CA ASP A 44 22.54 9.74 -1.08
C ASP A 44 21.08 10.13 -1.32
N GLU A 45 20.38 10.52 -0.26
CA GLU A 45 18.97 10.91 -0.29
C GLU A 45 18.71 12.13 -1.19
N LEU A 46 19.63 13.09 -1.27
CA LEU A 46 19.52 14.25 -2.16
C LEU A 46 19.60 13.83 -3.62
N LEU A 47 20.46 12.85 -3.91
CA LEU A 47 20.58 12.28 -5.25
C LEU A 47 19.37 11.41 -5.60
N ASN A 48 18.80 10.66 -4.65
CA ASN A 48 17.64 9.79 -4.89
C ASN A 48 16.41 10.56 -5.39
N ASN A 49 16.30 11.84 -5.03
CA ASN A 49 15.25 12.73 -5.53
C ASN A 49 15.52 13.33 -6.92
N THR A 50 16.68 13.05 -7.52
CA THR A 50 17.08 13.54 -8.83
C THR A 50 17.01 12.41 -9.88
N PRO A 51 16.24 12.54 -10.96
CA PRO A 51 16.14 11.49 -11.98
C PRO A 51 17.46 11.23 -12.72
N LEU A 52 17.66 9.99 -13.16
CA LEU A 52 18.73 9.61 -14.08
C LEU A 52 18.56 10.24 -15.47
N GLN A 53 19.60 10.91 -15.97
CA GLN A 53 19.49 11.72 -17.20
C GLN A 53 19.27 10.91 -18.48
N LYS A 54 19.86 9.72 -18.56
CA LYS A 54 19.95 8.94 -19.80
C LYS A 54 18.84 7.88 -19.95
N ILE A 55 17.87 7.83 -19.02
CA ILE A 55 16.67 6.96 -19.12
C ILE A 55 15.93 7.12 -20.46
N PRO A 56 15.61 8.34 -20.95
CA PRO A 56 14.89 8.52 -22.21
C PRO A 56 15.61 8.01 -23.46
N HIS A 57 16.91 7.77 -23.37
CA HIS A 57 17.68 7.23 -24.48
C HIS A 57 17.79 5.71 -24.45
N ILE A 58 17.76 5.08 -23.27
CA ILE A 58 18.06 3.65 -23.12
C ILE A 58 16.80 2.80 -23.04
N ILE A 59 15.81 3.23 -22.26
CA ILE A 59 14.60 2.43 -22.05
C ILE A 59 13.88 2.15 -23.36
N PRO A 60 13.64 3.15 -24.24
CA PRO A 60 13.02 2.88 -25.55
C PRO A 60 13.77 1.83 -26.37
N GLN A 61 15.11 1.91 -26.44
CA GLN A 61 15.93 0.97 -27.20
C GLN A 61 15.80 -0.48 -26.72
N ILE A 62 15.69 -0.71 -25.40
CA ILE A 62 15.46 -2.04 -24.84
C ILE A 62 14.01 -2.48 -25.13
N THR A 63 13.04 -1.57 -24.95
CA THR A 63 11.61 -1.90 -25.14
C THR A 63 11.23 -2.19 -26.59
N GLU A 64 11.93 -1.62 -27.57
CA GLU A 64 11.75 -1.90 -29.00
C GLU A 64 12.17 -3.32 -29.38
N LYS A 65 13.05 -3.95 -28.59
CA LYS A 65 13.51 -5.33 -28.80
C LYS A 65 12.61 -6.39 -28.17
N LEU A 66 11.59 -5.97 -27.40
CA LEU A 66 10.66 -6.90 -26.75
C LEU A 66 9.72 -7.53 -27.78
N GLY A 67 9.71 -8.86 -27.80
CA GLY A 67 8.79 -9.64 -28.62
C GLY A 67 7.35 -9.58 -28.11
N GLY A 68 6.39 -9.96 -28.94
CA GLY A 68 4.95 -9.82 -28.66
C GLY A 68 4.44 -10.52 -27.39
N LYS A 69 5.17 -11.52 -26.88
CA LYS A 69 4.82 -12.27 -25.65
C LYS A 69 5.65 -11.88 -24.43
N ALA A 70 6.48 -10.86 -24.54
CA ALA A 70 7.45 -10.54 -23.50
C ALA A 70 6.81 -9.90 -22.26
N THR A 71 7.43 -10.16 -21.10
CA THR A 71 7.21 -9.44 -19.85
C THR A 71 8.43 -8.61 -19.51
N LEU A 72 8.23 -7.34 -19.21
CA LEU A 72 9.29 -6.40 -18.82
C LEU A 72 9.16 -6.04 -17.35
N ILE A 73 10.29 -6.09 -16.65
CA ILE A 73 10.44 -5.70 -15.26
C ILE A 73 11.49 -4.60 -15.20
N ILE A 74 11.23 -3.50 -14.50
CA ILE A 74 12.20 -2.42 -14.33
C ILE A 74 12.35 -2.15 -12.85
N VAL A 75 13.57 -2.34 -12.32
CA VAL A 75 13.89 -2.19 -10.90
C VAL A 75 14.77 -0.95 -10.71
N GLY A 76 14.43 -0.10 -9.75
CA GLY A 76 15.19 1.12 -9.47
C GLY A 76 14.60 1.97 -8.34
N GLU A 77 15.19 3.15 -8.15
CA GLU A 77 14.67 4.17 -7.23
C GLU A 77 13.33 4.72 -7.70
N ILE A 78 12.52 5.21 -6.76
CA ILE A 78 11.16 5.67 -7.01
C ILE A 78 11.09 6.75 -8.10
N ILE A 79 11.98 7.75 -8.05
CA ILE A 79 11.99 8.84 -9.03
C ILE A 79 12.37 8.36 -10.43
N ASP A 80 13.31 7.41 -10.51
CA ASP A 80 13.72 6.84 -11.79
C ASP A 80 12.60 6.01 -12.42
N LEU A 81 11.86 5.25 -11.59
CA LEU A 81 10.69 4.49 -12.05
C LEU A 81 9.56 5.40 -12.53
N ILE A 82 9.34 6.56 -11.89
CA ILE A 82 8.37 7.54 -12.37
C ILE A 82 8.77 8.08 -13.75
N GLN A 83 10.05 8.42 -13.93
CA GLN A 83 10.56 8.89 -15.21
C GLN A 83 10.47 7.81 -16.30
N VAL A 84 10.74 6.55 -15.95
CA VAL A 84 10.53 5.40 -16.84
C VAL A 84 9.07 5.31 -17.28
N GLN A 85 8.13 5.38 -16.33
CA GLN A 85 6.71 5.29 -16.63
C GLN A 85 6.22 6.45 -17.52
N GLU A 86 6.81 7.64 -17.40
CA GLU A 86 6.52 8.79 -18.27
C GLU A 86 6.96 8.56 -19.73
N GLN A 87 7.97 7.72 -19.94
CA GLN A 87 8.61 7.49 -21.24
C GLN A 87 8.26 6.13 -21.86
N ILE A 88 7.61 5.25 -21.09
CA ILE A 88 7.29 3.90 -21.55
C ILE A 88 6.36 3.97 -22.76
N SER A 89 6.63 3.16 -23.78
CA SER A 89 5.80 3.11 -25.00
C SER A 89 4.35 2.73 -24.66
N SER A 90 3.39 3.37 -25.34
CA SER A 90 1.96 3.01 -25.26
C SER A 90 1.66 1.57 -25.70
N SER A 91 2.60 0.90 -26.36
CA SER A 91 2.52 -0.51 -26.74
C SER A 91 2.76 -1.49 -25.58
N LEU A 92 3.14 -0.99 -24.39
CA LEU A 92 3.33 -1.80 -23.19
C LEU A 92 2.17 -1.61 -22.22
N HIS A 93 1.72 -2.71 -21.64
CA HIS A 93 0.60 -2.75 -20.71
C HIS A 93 1.12 -2.85 -19.27
N PHE A 94 0.84 -1.83 -18.45
CA PHE A 94 1.20 -1.81 -17.03
C PHE A 94 0.38 -2.82 -16.23
N HIS A 95 1.03 -3.55 -15.32
CA HIS A 95 0.37 -4.47 -14.39
C HIS A 95 0.54 -4.08 -12.93
N HIS A 96 1.78 -3.89 -12.50
CA HIS A 96 2.10 -3.72 -11.09
C HIS A 96 3.24 -2.74 -10.85
N TRP A 97 3.12 -2.00 -9.75
CA TRP A 97 4.24 -1.39 -9.06
C TRP A 97 4.47 -2.19 -7.77
N ILE A 98 5.54 -2.95 -7.72
CA ILE A 98 5.97 -3.67 -6.53
C ILE A 98 6.84 -2.74 -5.67
N ALA A 99 6.42 -2.47 -4.44
CA ALA A 99 7.27 -1.81 -3.46
C ALA A 99 8.14 -2.85 -2.76
N ILE A 100 9.45 -2.65 -2.71
CA ILE A 100 10.42 -3.63 -2.19
C ILE A 100 11.21 -2.98 -1.06
N ARG A 101 11.18 -3.61 0.12
CA ARG A 101 11.95 -3.15 1.28
C ARG A 101 13.44 -3.18 0.97
N ARG A 102 14.11 -2.06 1.24
CA ARG A 102 15.56 -1.92 1.20
C ARG A 102 16.18 -2.51 2.47
N ARG A 103 17.33 -3.16 2.33
CA ARG A 103 18.15 -3.59 3.46
C ARG A 103 18.51 -2.39 4.32
N ARG A 104 18.26 -2.53 5.63
CA ARG A 104 18.46 -1.45 6.60
C ARG A 104 19.94 -1.06 6.62
N GLN A 105 20.25 0.17 6.22
CA GLN A 105 21.56 0.77 6.46
C GLN A 105 21.52 1.39 7.86
N GLU A 106 22.52 1.12 8.70
CA GLU A 106 22.59 1.60 10.10
C GLU A 106 22.82 3.11 10.25
N LYS A 107 22.91 3.86 9.14
CA LYS A 107 23.13 5.30 9.18
C LYS A 107 21.93 5.98 9.86
N LEU A 108 22.22 6.74 10.92
CA LEU A 108 21.26 7.67 11.53
C LEU A 108 20.75 8.64 10.46
N LEU A 109 19.46 8.99 10.57
CA LEU A 109 18.84 10.12 9.88
C LEU A 109 19.77 11.33 9.96
N THR A 110 20.29 11.79 8.81
CA THR A 110 21.08 13.03 8.75
C THR A 110 20.21 14.26 8.56
N HIS A 111 18.95 14.10 8.15
CA HIS A 111 18.02 15.19 7.86
C HIS A 111 16.60 14.89 8.38
N ASN A 112 16.08 15.75 9.26
CA ASN A 112 14.73 15.61 9.83
C ASN A 112 13.62 16.18 8.92
N GLN A 113 13.95 16.59 7.70
CA GLN A 113 13.00 17.15 6.73
C GLN A 113 12.27 16.06 5.92
N HIS A 114 12.74 14.81 5.98
CA HIS A 114 12.22 13.67 5.23
C HIS A 114 12.10 12.45 6.13
N LEU A 115 11.20 11.53 5.79
CA LEU A 115 11.26 10.18 6.34
C LEU A 115 12.45 9.41 5.72
N PRO A 116 13.11 8.52 6.48
CA PRO A 116 14.15 7.68 5.93
C PRO A 116 13.62 6.81 4.80
N ASN A 117 14.35 6.75 3.68
CA ASN A 117 14.01 5.87 2.57
C ASN A 117 14.29 4.41 2.92
N SER A 118 13.25 3.57 2.96
CA SER A 118 13.36 2.15 3.28
C SER A 118 12.80 1.24 2.19
N HIS A 119 12.52 1.77 1.01
CA HIS A 119 12.06 0.98 -0.13
C HIS A 119 12.55 1.53 -1.48
N PHE A 120 12.63 0.61 -2.44
CA PHE A 120 12.75 0.88 -3.87
C PHE A 120 11.59 0.18 -4.60
N GLY A 121 11.53 0.23 -5.93
CA GLY A 121 10.41 -0.32 -6.67
C GLY A 121 10.79 -1.29 -7.78
N ALA A 122 9.77 -2.01 -8.27
CA ALA A 122 9.80 -2.67 -9.56
C ALA A 122 8.50 -2.42 -10.33
N LEU A 123 8.61 -1.94 -11.56
CA LEU A 123 7.49 -1.80 -12.50
C LEU A 123 7.40 -3.07 -13.36
N ILE A 124 6.18 -3.58 -13.56
CA ILE A 124 5.92 -4.77 -14.39
C ILE A 124 5.01 -4.39 -15.55
N TYR A 125 5.46 -4.69 -16.77
CA TYR A 125 4.72 -4.50 -18.01
C TYR A 125 4.69 -5.76 -18.86
N THR A 126 3.74 -5.82 -19.80
CA THR A 126 3.69 -6.86 -20.83
C THR A 126 3.56 -6.24 -22.21
N LYS A 127 4.11 -6.90 -23.24
CA LYS A 127 3.85 -6.55 -24.64
C LYS A 127 2.51 -7.07 -25.14
N TYR A 128 2.03 -8.17 -24.54
CA TYR A 128 0.72 -8.74 -24.83
C TYR A 128 -0.38 -8.09 -23.99
N GLN A 129 -1.60 -8.17 -24.51
CA GLN A 129 -2.83 -7.82 -23.81
C GLN A 129 -3.35 -9.00 -22.97
N GLY A 130 -3.97 -8.70 -21.84
CA GLY A 130 -4.57 -9.69 -20.95
C GLY A 130 -3.99 -9.64 -19.54
N SER A 131 -4.29 -10.65 -18.73
CA SER A 131 -3.76 -10.78 -17.37
C SER A 131 -2.27 -11.16 -17.40
N LEU A 132 -1.51 -10.67 -16.41
CA LEU A 132 -0.13 -11.08 -16.22
C LEU A 132 -0.03 -12.61 -16.07
N GLN A 133 0.78 -13.23 -16.92
CA GLN A 133 1.00 -14.67 -16.87
C GLN A 133 2.14 -14.97 -15.90
N HIS A 134 1.81 -15.57 -14.75
CA HIS A 134 2.79 -15.91 -13.73
C HIS A 134 2.26 -17.04 -12.84
N THR A 135 3.16 -17.68 -12.10
CA THR A 135 2.78 -18.72 -11.16
C THR A 135 2.15 -18.16 -9.89
N LYS A 136 1.44 -19.02 -9.15
CA LYS A 136 0.96 -18.70 -7.82
C LYS A 136 2.11 -18.79 -6.81
N THR A 137 2.57 -17.62 -6.36
CA THR A 137 3.67 -17.52 -5.41
C THR A 137 3.16 -17.22 -4.00
N ARG A 138 3.77 -17.88 -3.02
CA ARG A 138 3.50 -17.72 -1.60
C ARG A 138 4.72 -17.21 -0.86
N ILE A 139 4.47 -16.40 0.15
CA ILE A 139 5.46 -15.91 1.10
C ILE A 139 5.27 -16.64 2.42
N ARG A 140 6.36 -17.17 2.98
CA ARG A 140 6.34 -17.86 4.26
C ARG A 140 5.79 -16.95 5.36
N TYR A 141 5.12 -17.54 6.35
CA TYR A 141 4.67 -16.77 7.50
C TYR A 141 5.85 -16.27 8.32
N THR A 142 5.77 -15.03 8.78
CA THR A 142 6.62 -14.55 9.87
C THR A 142 5.99 -14.94 11.21
N TYR A 143 6.83 -15.15 12.23
CA TYR A 143 6.43 -15.63 13.55
C TYR A 143 6.90 -14.67 14.62
N CYS A 144 6.04 -14.45 15.62
CA CYS A 144 6.32 -13.55 16.72
C CYS A 144 7.39 -14.08 17.66
N PRO A 145 8.54 -13.41 17.85
CA PRO A 145 9.62 -13.92 18.68
C PRO A 145 9.23 -14.07 20.16
N ALA A 146 8.17 -13.39 20.60
CA ALA A 146 7.70 -13.47 21.98
C ALA A 146 6.70 -14.61 22.26
N CYS A 147 6.02 -15.15 21.23
CA CYS A 147 4.96 -16.16 21.42
C CYS A 147 4.94 -17.29 20.38
N ASP A 148 5.85 -17.28 19.42
CA ASP A 148 6.02 -18.26 18.33
C ASP A 148 4.77 -18.53 17.48
N LYS A 149 3.80 -17.62 17.53
CA LYS A 149 2.62 -17.64 16.66
C LYS A 149 2.85 -16.78 15.44
N THR A 150 2.28 -17.18 14.31
CA THR A 150 2.27 -16.37 13.07
C THR A 150 1.85 -14.92 13.35
N THR A 151 2.52 -13.96 12.72
CA THR A 151 2.22 -12.52 12.82
C THR A 151 0.97 -12.16 12.02
N LYS A 152 0.72 -12.84 10.90
CA LYS A 152 -0.48 -12.64 10.09
C LYS A 152 -1.73 -13.07 10.85
N ASP A 153 -2.71 -12.17 10.88
CA ASP A 153 -4.06 -12.41 11.39
C ASP A 153 -5.07 -12.44 10.21
N TYR A 154 -5.55 -13.64 9.86
CA TYR A 154 -6.58 -13.85 8.85
C TYR A 154 -8.02 -13.62 9.37
N GLY A 155 -8.19 -12.94 10.51
CA GLY A 155 -9.51 -12.55 11.01
C GLY A 155 -10.42 -13.75 11.26
N GLY A 156 -9.85 -14.82 11.84
CA GLY A 156 -10.58 -16.05 12.16
C GLY A 156 -10.67 -17.08 11.03
N LYS A 157 -10.18 -16.78 9.82
CA LYS A 157 -10.10 -17.74 8.70
C LYS A 157 -8.86 -18.65 8.78
N LYS A 158 -8.56 -19.18 9.97
CA LYS A 158 -7.35 -19.99 10.20
C LYS A 158 -7.27 -21.26 9.33
N HIS A 159 -8.42 -21.78 8.92
CA HIS A 159 -8.52 -22.95 8.04
C HIS A 159 -8.05 -22.66 6.60
N THR A 160 -7.93 -21.40 6.19
CA THR A 160 -7.38 -21.02 4.88
C THR A 160 -5.86 -20.85 4.90
N TYR A 161 -5.19 -21.20 6.00
CA TYR A 161 -3.73 -21.18 6.06
C TYR A 161 -3.18 -22.27 5.15
N HIS A 162 -2.32 -21.86 4.23
CA HIS A 162 -1.48 -22.78 3.47
C HIS A 162 -0.17 -23.01 4.23
N GLU A 163 0.39 -24.21 4.18
CA GLU A 163 1.66 -24.55 4.84
C GLU A 163 2.84 -23.74 4.31
N ASP A 164 2.87 -23.50 3.00
CA ASP A 164 3.91 -22.69 2.35
C ASP A 164 3.78 -21.18 2.59
N GLY A 165 2.64 -20.74 3.14
CA GLY A 165 2.42 -19.36 3.54
C GLY A 165 1.29 -18.61 2.81
N THR A 166 1.37 -17.28 2.87
CA THR A 166 0.36 -16.35 2.33
C THR A 166 0.60 -16.06 0.85
N LEU A 167 -0.41 -15.65 0.08
CA LEU A 167 -0.15 -15.20 -1.29
C LEU A 167 0.78 -13.97 -1.29
N LEU A 168 1.56 -13.84 -2.36
CA LEU A 168 2.42 -12.69 -2.61
C LEU A 168 1.59 -11.41 -2.75
N SER A 169 2.06 -10.30 -2.17
CA SER A 169 1.52 -8.95 -2.38
C SER A 169 2.41 -8.13 -3.30
N ASP A 170 1.93 -6.97 -3.73
CA ASP A 170 2.73 -5.94 -4.40
C ASP A 170 3.54 -5.05 -3.43
N VAL A 171 3.62 -5.44 -2.16
CA VAL A 171 4.56 -4.89 -1.17
C VAL A 171 5.39 -6.05 -0.60
N TRP A 172 6.70 -6.05 -0.85
CA TRP A 172 7.65 -7.09 -0.46
C TRP A 172 8.49 -6.63 0.73
N ARG A 173 8.26 -7.25 1.88
CA ARG A 173 8.91 -6.93 3.17
C ARG A 173 9.63 -8.12 3.77
N ASP A 174 9.78 -9.19 3.02
CA ASP A 174 10.31 -10.46 3.48
C ASP A 174 11.71 -10.74 2.92
N GLU A 175 12.13 -9.99 1.91
CA GLU A 175 13.51 -9.95 1.44
C GLU A 175 14.28 -8.84 2.13
N ASP A 176 15.59 -9.04 2.22
CA ASP A 176 16.54 -8.05 2.72
C ASP A 176 17.58 -7.81 1.63
N CYS A 177 17.33 -6.80 0.79
CA CYS A 177 18.04 -6.56 -0.46
C CYS A 177 18.47 -5.09 -0.52
N ASP A 178 19.71 -4.84 -0.93
CA ASP A 178 20.15 -3.48 -1.30
C ASP A 178 20.44 -3.47 -2.80
N PRO A 179 19.64 -2.77 -3.63
CA PRO A 179 19.81 -2.76 -5.08
C PRO A 179 21.12 -2.10 -5.53
N ASN A 180 21.86 -1.45 -4.64
CA ASN A 180 23.22 -0.98 -4.91
C ASN A 180 24.26 -2.10 -4.85
N ILE A 181 24.04 -3.08 -3.99
CA ILE A 181 25.01 -4.12 -3.65
C ILE A 181 24.68 -5.41 -4.41
N ASP A 182 23.48 -5.94 -4.18
CA ASP A 182 23.06 -7.24 -4.67
C ASP A 182 21.55 -7.26 -4.93
N LEU A 183 21.15 -7.53 -6.18
CA LEU A 183 19.76 -7.69 -6.60
C LEU A 183 19.37 -9.17 -6.79
N THR A 184 20.27 -10.11 -6.51
CA THR A 184 20.06 -11.56 -6.69
C THR A 184 18.79 -12.08 -6.02
N PRO A 185 18.41 -11.67 -4.78
CA PRO A 185 17.16 -12.13 -4.17
C PRO A 185 15.91 -11.77 -4.99
N ILE A 186 15.91 -10.57 -5.57
CA ILE A 186 14.81 -10.04 -6.39
C ILE A 186 14.78 -10.71 -7.76
N ILE A 187 15.94 -10.88 -8.40
CA ILE A 187 16.07 -11.61 -9.68
C ILE A 187 15.58 -13.06 -9.50
N THR A 188 16.00 -13.73 -8.43
CA THR A 188 15.59 -15.11 -8.12
C THR A 188 14.08 -15.21 -7.95
N ARG A 189 13.48 -14.28 -7.18
CA ARG A 189 12.03 -14.22 -7.00
C ARG A 189 11.28 -14.03 -8.32
N PHE A 190 11.77 -13.17 -9.22
CA PHE A 190 11.16 -12.99 -10.53
C PHE A 190 11.34 -14.21 -11.44
N ALA A 191 12.51 -14.86 -11.41
CA ALA A 191 12.74 -16.11 -12.14
C ALA A 191 11.78 -17.21 -11.68
N ASP A 192 11.49 -17.29 -10.38
CA ASP A 192 10.52 -18.22 -9.82
C ASP A 192 9.07 -17.83 -10.14
N LEU A 193 8.74 -16.54 -10.04
CA LEU A 193 7.38 -16.01 -10.29
C LEU A 193 6.95 -16.25 -11.74
N PHE A 194 7.88 -16.05 -12.69
CA PHE A 194 7.63 -16.22 -14.12
C PHE A 194 8.10 -17.58 -14.64
N GLY A 195 8.43 -18.54 -13.77
CA GLY A 195 8.83 -19.90 -14.13
C GLY A 195 7.69 -20.78 -14.62
N ILE A 196 6.93 -20.32 -15.62
CA ILE A 196 5.82 -21.01 -16.27
C ILE A 196 6.23 -21.48 -17.68
N ASP A 197 5.52 -22.48 -18.23
CA ASP A 197 5.89 -23.13 -19.50
C ASP A 197 6.04 -22.17 -20.70
N SER A 198 5.37 -21.02 -20.68
CA SER A 198 5.43 -20.02 -21.75
C SER A 198 6.73 -19.22 -21.79
N TYR A 199 7.56 -19.27 -20.74
CA TYR A 199 8.82 -18.55 -20.66
C TYR A 199 9.97 -19.54 -20.48
N GLN A 200 11.10 -19.29 -21.13
CA GLN A 200 12.29 -20.14 -21.03
C GLN A 200 13.40 -19.47 -20.24
N GLN A 201 13.49 -18.14 -20.31
CA GLN A 201 14.62 -17.39 -19.77
C GLN A 201 14.24 -16.06 -19.11
N LEU A 202 15.01 -15.69 -18.07
CA LEU A 202 15.03 -14.34 -17.51
C LEU A 202 16.32 -13.64 -17.96
N THR A 203 16.20 -12.65 -18.84
CA THR A 203 17.34 -11.81 -19.25
C THR A 203 17.39 -10.56 -18.38
N VAL A 204 18.52 -10.32 -17.71
CA VAL A 204 18.75 -9.17 -16.84
C VAL A 204 19.73 -8.19 -17.49
N PHE A 205 19.30 -6.96 -17.74
CA PHE A 205 20.14 -5.86 -18.20
C PHE A 205 20.62 -5.02 -17.01
N ASP A 206 21.88 -5.18 -16.65
CA ASP A 206 22.52 -4.34 -15.62
C ASP A 206 22.95 -3.01 -16.25
N CYS A 207 22.21 -1.94 -15.94
CA CYS A 207 22.42 -0.59 -16.46
C CYS A 207 23.24 0.30 -15.53
N ARG A 208 23.72 -0.21 -14.38
CA ARG A 208 24.33 0.60 -13.33
C ARG A 208 25.53 1.43 -13.81
N LYS A 209 26.33 0.86 -14.71
CA LYS A 209 27.52 1.53 -15.27
C LYS A 209 27.21 2.54 -16.37
N ARG A 210 26.07 2.41 -17.06
CA ARG A 210 25.73 3.27 -18.22
C ARG A 210 24.90 4.50 -17.85
N LEU A 211 24.17 4.42 -16.74
CA LEU A 211 23.34 5.49 -16.23
C LEU A 211 23.89 6.09 -14.91
N PRO A 212 25.18 6.42 -14.73
CA PRO A 212 25.68 6.85 -13.42
C PRO A 212 25.39 8.33 -13.11
N GLU A 213 24.92 9.12 -14.08
CA GLU A 213 24.85 10.58 -13.97
C GLU A 213 23.48 11.09 -13.48
N ARG A 214 23.50 11.92 -12.43
CA ARG A 214 22.38 12.74 -11.95
C ARG A 214 22.78 14.22 -11.99
N ARG A 215 21.87 15.11 -12.41
CA ARG A 215 22.11 16.56 -12.36
C ARG A 215 21.31 17.14 -11.21
N ILE A 216 21.98 17.54 -10.14
CA ILE A 216 21.32 18.31 -9.09
C ILE A 216 20.84 19.61 -9.73
N SER A 217 19.53 19.80 -9.82
CA SER A 217 18.96 21.08 -10.22
C SER A 217 19.26 22.09 -9.13
N THR A 218 19.72 23.29 -9.50
CA THR A 218 19.78 24.41 -8.55
C THR A 218 18.37 24.62 -8.00
N PRO A 219 18.17 24.58 -6.67
CA PRO A 219 16.86 24.86 -6.11
C PRO A 219 16.43 26.25 -6.58
N PRO A 220 15.15 26.45 -6.95
CA PRO A 220 14.66 27.78 -7.29
C PRO A 220 14.96 28.73 -6.13
N ILE A 221 15.29 29.99 -6.46
CA ILE A 221 15.52 31.04 -5.45
C ILE A 221 14.32 31.04 -4.49
N GLU A 222 14.58 30.82 -3.21
CA GLU A 222 13.55 30.87 -2.17
C GLU A 222 13.01 32.30 -2.09
N LEU A 223 11.86 32.52 -2.73
CA LEU A 223 11.09 33.73 -2.56
C LEU A 223 10.45 33.70 -1.18
N PHE A 224 10.66 34.74 -0.38
CA PHE A 224 9.90 34.94 0.85
C PHE A 224 8.43 35.11 0.47
N LEU A 225 7.61 34.14 0.90
CA LEU A 225 6.17 34.16 0.70
C LEU A 225 5.52 34.45 2.07
N PRO A 226 4.76 35.55 2.21
CA PRO A 226 4.11 35.85 3.48
C PRO A 226 3.04 34.81 3.80
N GLU A 227 3.02 34.34 5.05
CA GLU A 227 1.93 33.51 5.58
C GLU A 227 0.70 34.39 5.82
N ASN A 228 -0.47 33.91 5.40
CA ASN A 228 -1.73 34.57 5.69
C ASN A 228 -2.46 33.86 6.82
N GLN A 229 -3.18 34.64 7.62
CA GLN A 229 -4.03 34.08 8.67
C GLN A 229 -5.33 33.54 8.06
N LEU A 230 -5.73 32.36 8.51
CA LEU A 230 -7.04 31.80 8.23
C LEU A 230 -8.10 32.55 9.05
N THR A 231 -9.22 32.88 8.42
CA THR A 231 -10.35 33.51 9.11
C THR A 231 -11.07 32.52 10.03
N GLU A 232 -11.75 33.03 11.06
CA GLU A 232 -12.57 32.22 11.97
C GLU A 232 -13.75 31.54 11.23
N GLU A 233 -14.17 32.09 10.09
CA GLU A 233 -15.22 31.52 9.23
C GLU A 233 -14.92 30.09 8.81
N TYR A 234 -13.66 29.76 8.51
CA TYR A 234 -13.24 28.45 8.00
C TYR A 234 -12.63 27.55 9.07
N THR A 235 -12.16 28.14 10.17
CA THR A 235 -11.43 27.42 11.22
C THR A 235 -12.36 26.47 12.00
N ASN A 236 -11.98 25.21 12.12
CA ASN A 236 -12.73 24.15 12.81
C ASN A 236 -14.14 23.95 12.21
N LYS A 237 -14.23 23.95 10.88
CA LYS A 237 -15.49 23.78 10.16
C LYS A 237 -15.46 22.60 9.20
N ILE A 238 -16.65 22.02 9.00
CA ILE A 238 -16.96 21.18 7.86
C ILE A 238 -17.80 22.00 6.90
N LEU A 239 -17.30 22.20 5.69
CA LEU A 239 -17.89 23.00 4.63
C LEU A 239 -18.55 22.06 3.62
N THR A 240 -19.87 22.18 3.45
CA THR A 240 -20.63 21.32 2.52
C THR A 240 -20.67 21.95 1.12
N GLY A 241 -20.02 21.32 0.15
CA GLY A 241 -20.02 21.75 -1.25
C GLY A 241 -18.80 21.30 -2.03
N ASP A 242 -18.64 21.83 -3.24
CA ASP A 242 -17.53 21.48 -4.12
C ASP A 242 -16.19 21.94 -3.54
N CYS A 243 -15.18 21.07 -3.65
CA CYS A 243 -13.86 21.35 -3.09
C CYS A 243 -13.17 22.53 -3.76
N LEU A 244 -13.29 22.68 -5.08
CA LEU A 244 -12.66 23.78 -5.82
C LEU A 244 -13.30 25.12 -5.47
N ASP A 245 -14.62 25.14 -5.24
CA ASP A 245 -15.34 26.37 -4.88
C ASP A 245 -14.91 26.91 -3.52
N TYR A 246 -14.68 26.04 -2.55
CA TYR A 246 -14.19 26.44 -1.23
C TYR A 246 -12.68 26.69 -1.21
N LEU A 247 -11.90 25.86 -1.90
CA LEU A 247 -10.45 26.04 -1.99
C LEU A 247 -10.10 27.43 -2.53
N LYS A 248 -10.76 27.90 -3.59
CA LYS A 248 -10.57 29.26 -4.15
C LYS A 248 -10.82 30.41 -3.18
N LYS A 249 -11.62 30.17 -2.12
CA LYS A 249 -11.94 31.18 -1.09
C LYS A 249 -10.92 31.19 0.05
N LEU A 250 -10.17 30.10 0.23
CA LEU A 250 -9.12 30.05 1.25
C LEU A 250 -7.95 30.97 0.83
N PRO A 251 -7.36 31.74 1.77
CA PRO A 251 -6.21 32.57 1.47
C PRO A 251 -5.00 31.76 1.00
N ASP A 252 -4.12 32.37 0.20
CA ASP A 252 -2.81 31.81 -0.11
C ASP A 252 -2.02 31.57 1.19
N ASN A 253 -1.15 30.57 1.24
CA ASN A 253 -0.23 30.37 2.39
C ASN A 253 -0.92 30.39 3.77
N SER A 254 -2.07 29.72 3.93
CA SER A 254 -2.84 29.70 5.19
C SER A 254 -2.95 28.32 5.83
N ILE A 255 -2.49 27.26 5.17
CA ILE A 255 -2.65 25.86 5.62
C ILE A 255 -1.29 25.25 6.00
N ASP A 256 -1.22 24.57 7.15
CA ASP A 256 0.00 23.95 7.67
C ASP A 256 0.18 22.49 7.24
N PHE A 257 -0.92 21.79 7.00
CA PHE A 257 -0.90 20.44 6.42
C PHE A 257 -2.18 20.18 5.63
N ALA A 258 -2.06 19.69 4.41
CA ALA A 258 -3.21 19.29 3.60
C ALA A 258 -3.16 17.79 3.32
N PHE A 259 -4.18 17.05 3.76
CA PHE A 259 -4.36 15.66 3.37
C PHE A 259 -5.43 15.56 2.29
N VAL A 260 -5.20 14.71 1.28
CA VAL A 260 -6.08 14.58 0.12
C VAL A 260 -6.28 13.08 -0.19
N ASP A 261 -7.51 12.58 -0.03
CA ASP A 261 -7.93 11.24 -0.48
C ASP A 261 -9.07 11.38 -1.51
N PRO A 262 -8.74 11.71 -2.78
CA PRO A 262 -9.75 11.95 -3.79
C PRO A 262 -10.48 10.65 -4.19
N PRO A 263 -11.64 10.72 -4.87
CA PRO A 263 -12.15 9.59 -5.66
C PRO A 263 -11.11 9.13 -6.69
N TYR A 264 -10.93 7.82 -6.90
CA TYR A 264 -9.84 7.26 -7.72
C TYR A 264 -10.23 6.98 -9.19
N ASN A 265 -11.45 7.32 -9.57
CA ASN A 265 -12.05 7.00 -10.86
C ASN A 265 -12.13 5.47 -11.08
N LEU A 266 -12.69 4.76 -10.11
CA LEU A 266 -12.80 3.29 -10.07
C LEU A 266 -14.27 2.81 -10.03
N LYS A 267 -15.21 3.66 -10.43
CA LYS A 267 -16.66 3.40 -10.44
C LYS A 267 -17.22 3.07 -9.06
N LYS A 268 -16.63 3.66 -8.03
CA LYS A 268 -17.09 3.51 -6.66
C LYS A 268 -18.39 4.30 -6.44
N GLN A 269 -19.33 3.70 -5.73
CA GLN A 269 -20.61 4.34 -5.42
C GLN A 269 -20.46 5.25 -4.20
N TYR A 270 -20.43 6.57 -4.43
CA TYR A 270 -20.45 7.61 -3.41
C TYR A 270 -21.82 8.31 -3.41
N SER A 271 -22.25 8.82 -2.26
CA SER A 271 -23.43 9.69 -2.20
C SER A 271 -23.08 11.03 -2.84
N GLY A 272 -23.85 11.49 -3.83
CA GLY A 272 -23.66 12.81 -4.43
C GLY A 272 -22.46 12.98 -5.38
N TYR A 273 -21.76 11.90 -5.76
CA TYR A 273 -20.64 11.97 -6.71
C TYR A 273 -20.54 10.73 -7.62
N SER A 274 -20.25 10.94 -8.91
CA SER A 274 -20.05 9.87 -9.90
C SER A 274 -18.55 9.62 -10.13
N ASP A 275 -18.06 8.45 -9.74
CA ASP A 275 -16.63 8.07 -9.80
C ASP A 275 -16.25 7.39 -11.13
N ASP A 276 -16.68 7.96 -12.25
CA ASP A 276 -16.56 7.35 -13.58
C ASP A 276 -16.30 8.35 -14.73
N LEU A 277 -15.63 9.46 -14.40
CA LEU A 277 -15.21 10.46 -15.38
C LEU A 277 -14.30 9.84 -16.47
N GLU A 278 -14.33 10.45 -17.65
CA GLU A 278 -13.33 10.23 -18.70
C GLU A 278 -11.93 10.52 -18.12
N ILE A 279 -10.91 9.73 -18.50
CA ILE A 279 -9.62 9.74 -17.80
C ILE A 279 -8.85 11.05 -17.97
N GLU A 280 -8.92 11.71 -19.12
CA GLU A 280 -8.33 13.03 -19.31
C GLU A 280 -9.08 14.09 -18.49
N GLN A 281 -10.42 14.05 -18.47
CA GLN A 281 -11.23 14.96 -17.65
C GLN A 281 -10.96 14.79 -16.16
N TYR A 282 -10.85 13.53 -15.70
CA TYR A 282 -10.49 13.21 -14.31
C TYR A 282 -9.14 13.82 -13.94
N PHE A 283 -8.12 13.67 -14.78
CA PHE A 283 -6.81 14.25 -14.48
C PHE A 283 -6.78 15.77 -14.58
N GLN A 284 -7.54 16.38 -15.50
CA GLN A 284 -7.68 17.84 -15.54
C GLN A 284 -8.33 18.38 -14.27
N TRP A 285 -9.37 17.72 -13.78
CA TRP A 285 -9.99 18.02 -12.49
C TRP A 285 -9.00 17.84 -11.33
N CYS A 286 -8.19 16.77 -11.35
CA CYS A 286 -7.13 16.58 -10.37
C CYS A 286 -6.11 17.71 -10.36
N ASP A 287 -5.65 18.11 -11.54
CA ASP A 287 -4.68 19.18 -11.69
C ASP A 287 -5.25 20.53 -11.19
N GLN A 288 -6.56 20.75 -11.18
CA GLN A 288 -7.18 21.96 -10.62
C GLN A 288 -7.06 22.00 -9.10
N TRP A 289 -7.47 20.95 -8.38
CA TRP A 289 -7.38 20.97 -6.92
C TRP A 289 -5.93 20.86 -6.44
N ILE A 290 -5.03 20.19 -7.17
CA ILE A 290 -3.59 20.20 -6.82
C ILE A 290 -3.02 21.62 -6.86
N ARG A 291 -3.39 22.43 -7.86
CA ARG A 291 -2.98 23.86 -7.93
C ARG A 291 -3.45 24.65 -6.73
N GLU A 292 -4.71 24.48 -6.36
CA GLU A 292 -5.26 25.17 -5.20
C GLU A 292 -4.61 24.72 -3.89
N ILE A 293 -4.35 23.42 -3.72
CA ILE A 293 -3.59 22.91 -2.57
C ILE A 293 -2.20 23.56 -2.51
N ALA A 294 -1.48 23.63 -3.63
CA ALA A 294 -0.18 24.30 -3.68
C ALA A 294 -0.26 25.80 -3.34
N ARG A 295 -1.35 26.47 -3.74
CA ARG A 295 -1.60 27.89 -3.43
C ARG A 295 -1.84 28.13 -1.94
N VAL A 296 -2.74 27.36 -1.32
CA VAL A 296 -3.15 27.57 0.09
C VAL A 296 -2.12 27.04 1.10
N LEU A 297 -1.26 26.11 0.70
CA LEU A 297 -0.20 25.60 1.57
C LEU A 297 0.80 26.71 1.92
N LYS A 298 1.19 26.81 3.19
CA LYS A 298 2.25 27.72 3.63
C LYS A 298 3.63 27.27 3.14
N PRO A 299 4.61 28.18 3.02
CA PRO A 299 5.99 27.83 2.71
C PRO A 299 6.58 26.81 3.69
N GLY A 300 7.31 25.83 3.16
CA GLY A 300 7.91 24.72 3.89
C GLY A 300 6.95 23.70 4.49
N ARG A 301 5.63 23.90 4.34
CA ARG A 301 4.59 22.96 4.79
C ARG A 301 4.27 21.93 3.73
N THR A 302 3.63 20.84 4.16
CA THR A 302 3.46 19.61 3.35
C THR A 302 2.01 19.36 2.98
N CYS A 303 1.76 18.91 1.75
CA CYS A 303 0.55 18.19 1.39
C CYS A 303 0.84 16.69 1.21
N ALA A 304 -0.13 15.84 1.56
CA ALA A 304 -0.07 14.40 1.45
C ALA A 304 -1.25 13.89 0.62
N ILE A 305 -0.97 13.33 -0.55
CA ILE A 305 -2.00 12.83 -1.49
C ILE A 305 -2.00 11.30 -1.45
N LEU A 306 -3.10 10.70 -0.99
CA LEU A 306 -3.30 9.25 -0.99
C LEU A 306 -3.88 8.80 -2.34
N ASN A 307 -3.26 7.82 -2.99
CA ASN A 307 -3.82 7.18 -4.18
C ASN A 307 -3.23 5.77 -4.43
N ILE A 308 -3.74 5.07 -5.43
CA ILE A 308 -3.11 3.86 -5.98
C ILE A 308 -1.88 4.22 -6.84
N PRO A 309 -0.86 3.34 -6.95
CA PRO A 309 0.44 3.70 -7.52
C PRO A 309 0.37 4.35 -8.92
N LEU A 310 -0.42 3.80 -9.85
CA LEU A 310 -0.51 4.35 -11.20
C LEU A 310 -1.08 5.79 -11.24
N ARG A 311 -2.08 6.07 -10.41
CA ARG A 311 -2.64 7.44 -10.28
C ARG A 311 -1.65 8.36 -9.57
N ALA A 312 -0.97 7.84 -8.54
CA ALA A 312 0.06 8.56 -7.81
C ALA A 312 1.20 9.03 -8.74
N ILE A 313 1.62 8.22 -9.72
CA ILE A 313 2.62 8.66 -10.72
C ILE A 313 2.15 9.92 -11.47
N ARG A 314 0.90 9.93 -11.96
CA ARG A 314 0.37 11.08 -12.70
C ARG A 314 0.24 12.32 -11.81
N HIS A 315 -0.16 12.15 -10.55
CA HIS A 315 -0.19 13.25 -9.58
C HIS A 315 1.23 13.75 -9.26
N PHE A 316 2.20 12.87 -9.09
CA PHE A 316 3.60 13.25 -8.88
C PHE A 316 4.13 14.12 -10.04
N ILE A 317 3.90 13.70 -11.29
CA ILE A 317 4.38 14.42 -12.48
C ILE A 317 3.82 15.85 -12.53
N PHE A 318 2.60 16.06 -12.08
CA PHE A 318 1.99 17.39 -12.04
C PHE A 318 2.43 18.18 -10.79
N SER A 319 2.36 17.57 -9.60
CA SER A 319 2.74 18.21 -8.34
C SER A 319 4.18 18.70 -8.33
N LYS A 320 5.13 17.99 -8.96
CA LYS A 320 6.54 18.41 -9.06
C LYS A 320 6.73 19.72 -9.84
N THR A 321 5.73 20.16 -10.63
CA THR A 321 5.79 21.44 -11.35
C THR A 321 5.44 22.64 -10.47
N LEU A 322 4.84 22.40 -9.29
CA LEU A 322 4.33 23.42 -8.38
C LEU A 322 4.99 23.36 -6.99
N LEU A 323 5.42 22.17 -6.58
CA LEU A 323 5.88 21.85 -5.22
C LEU A 323 7.17 21.01 -5.28
N GLN A 324 7.91 20.99 -4.17
CA GLN A 324 9.09 20.14 -4.02
C GLN A 324 8.70 18.77 -3.49
N PHE A 325 9.16 17.70 -4.15
CA PHE A 325 8.95 16.34 -3.68
C PHE A 325 9.66 16.11 -2.35
N GLN A 326 8.95 15.49 -1.41
CA GLN A 326 9.46 15.21 -0.07
C GLN A 326 9.58 13.68 0.15
N ASN A 327 8.47 12.94 0.11
CA ASN A 327 8.50 11.50 0.34
C ASN A 327 7.44 10.77 -0.51
N TRP A 328 7.75 9.55 -0.91
CA TRP A 328 6.79 8.58 -1.41
C TRP A 328 6.57 7.54 -0.32
N ILE A 329 5.45 7.60 0.39
CA ILE A 329 5.19 6.66 1.49
C ILE A 329 4.35 5.50 0.97
N VAL A 330 4.82 4.27 1.21
CA VAL A 330 4.10 3.04 0.91
C VAL A 330 3.31 2.61 2.14
N TRP A 331 1.99 2.62 2.03
CA TRP A 331 1.09 2.02 3.01
C TRP A 331 0.69 0.61 2.56
N ASP A 332 1.21 -0.41 3.23
CA ASP A 332 0.85 -1.82 3.08
C ASP A 332 -0.52 -2.09 3.70
N ALA A 333 -1.56 -1.78 2.93
CA ALA A 333 -2.95 -1.83 3.36
C ALA A 333 -3.59 -3.20 3.06
N LEU A 334 -2.83 -4.29 3.29
CA LEU A 334 -3.16 -5.72 3.06
C LEU A 334 -4.67 -6.01 2.96
N ALA A 335 -5.10 -6.38 1.75
CA ALA A 335 -6.45 -6.77 1.42
C ALA A 335 -6.63 -8.31 1.42
N PHE A 336 -7.86 -8.77 1.16
CA PHE A 336 -8.14 -10.20 0.98
C PHE A 336 -7.45 -10.75 -0.30
N PRO A 337 -7.08 -12.04 -0.33
CA PRO A 337 -6.43 -12.68 -1.47
C PRO A 337 -7.41 -12.88 -2.64
N VAL A 338 -7.67 -11.81 -3.41
CA VAL A 338 -8.58 -11.81 -4.57
C VAL A 338 -7.87 -11.94 -5.92
N ARG A 339 -6.55 -11.77 -5.94
CA ARG A 339 -5.68 -11.87 -7.12
C ARG A 339 -4.45 -12.70 -6.76
N LEU A 340 -3.74 -13.21 -7.78
CA LEU A 340 -2.52 -14.01 -7.57
C LEU A 340 -1.41 -13.18 -6.92
N ILE A 341 -1.22 -11.93 -7.36
CA ILE A 341 -0.50 -10.88 -6.61
C ILE A 341 -1.54 -9.99 -5.94
N MET A 342 -1.52 -9.94 -4.61
CA MET A 342 -2.49 -9.17 -3.82
C MET A 342 -2.18 -7.68 -3.89
N PRO A 343 -3.16 -6.82 -4.25
CA PRO A 343 -3.00 -5.39 -4.22
C PRO A 343 -3.04 -4.89 -2.76
N ALA A 344 -1.90 -4.44 -2.27
CA ALA A 344 -1.68 -3.94 -0.92
C ALA A 344 -1.01 -2.56 -0.91
N HIS A 345 -0.31 -2.18 -1.97
CA HIS A 345 0.38 -0.91 -2.12
C HIS A 345 -0.61 0.26 -2.31
N TYR A 346 -0.70 1.12 -1.30
CA TYR A 346 -1.24 2.47 -1.42
C TYR A 346 -0.12 3.49 -1.26
N THR A 347 -0.13 4.52 -2.08
CA THR A 347 0.88 5.56 -2.08
C THR A 347 0.35 6.80 -1.37
N ILE A 348 1.14 7.36 -0.45
CA ILE A 348 0.93 8.70 0.09
C ILE A 348 2.08 9.57 -0.44
N LEU A 349 1.77 10.46 -1.37
CA LEU A 349 2.72 11.39 -1.96
C LEU A 349 2.83 12.64 -1.10
N CYS A 350 4.01 12.88 -0.55
CA CYS A 350 4.31 14.07 0.22
C CYS A 350 5.07 15.08 -0.65
N PHE A 351 4.49 16.28 -0.76
CA PHE A 351 5.09 17.42 -1.44
C PHE A 351 5.07 18.62 -0.51
N SER A 352 6.13 19.44 -0.56
CA SER A 352 6.24 20.66 0.25
C SER A 352 6.28 21.91 -0.62
N LYS A 353 5.79 23.03 -0.08
CA LYS A 353 5.86 24.32 -0.80
C LYS A 353 7.23 24.95 -0.61
N GLY A 354 8.08 24.86 -1.62
CA GLY A 354 9.49 25.22 -1.46
C GLY A 354 10.22 24.21 -0.58
N LYS A 355 11.30 24.62 0.08
CA LYS A 355 12.12 23.73 0.90
C LYS A 355 11.34 23.24 2.13
N PRO A 356 11.24 21.91 2.37
CA PRO A 356 10.49 21.37 3.50
C PRO A 356 11.07 21.84 4.84
N ARG A 357 10.22 22.15 5.82
CA ARG A 357 10.67 22.30 7.21
C ARG A 357 11.12 20.95 7.79
N GLU A 358 11.79 20.99 8.93
CA GLU A 358 11.96 19.79 9.74
C GLU A 358 10.59 19.26 10.18
N LEU A 359 10.43 17.94 10.21
CA LEU A 359 9.17 17.28 10.52
C LEU A 359 8.90 17.36 12.03
N PRO A 360 7.84 18.05 12.48
CA PRO A 360 7.57 18.23 13.91
C PRO A 360 7.52 16.92 14.70
N GLY A 361 7.03 15.84 14.08
CA GLY A 361 7.01 14.52 14.70
C GLY A 361 8.40 13.95 14.98
N LEU A 362 9.38 14.18 14.10
CA LEU A 362 10.75 13.71 14.29
C LEU A 362 11.55 14.59 15.26
N MET A 363 11.15 15.86 15.39
CA MET A 363 11.75 16.82 16.34
C MET A 363 11.19 16.70 17.76
N GLY A 364 10.11 15.93 17.95
CA GLY A 364 9.41 15.85 19.25
C GLY A 364 8.49 17.04 19.54
N GLU A 365 8.18 17.83 18.52
CA GLU A 365 7.41 19.10 18.62
C GLU A 365 5.92 18.92 18.30
N SER A 366 5.53 17.73 17.82
CA SER A 366 4.13 17.38 17.53
C SER A 366 3.19 17.41 18.75
N GLY A 367 3.70 17.41 19.98
CA GLY A 367 2.89 17.35 21.18
C GLY A 367 2.20 15.99 21.40
N ILE A 368 0.92 15.99 21.81
CA ILE A 368 0.21 14.76 22.17
C ILE A 368 -0.08 13.91 20.92
N THR A 369 0.53 12.72 20.86
CA THR A 369 0.34 11.76 19.75
C THR A 369 -0.44 10.51 20.16
N THR A 370 -0.85 10.42 21.43
CA THR A 370 -1.60 9.30 21.98
C THR A 370 -3.08 9.66 22.10
N THR A 371 -3.94 8.68 21.86
CA THR A 371 -5.39 8.83 21.87
C THR A 371 -6.01 7.62 22.56
N THR A 372 -7.00 7.85 23.40
CA THR A 372 -7.70 6.79 24.18
C THR A 372 -8.41 5.77 23.28
N SER A 373 -8.66 6.12 22.02
CA SER A 373 -9.32 5.28 21.02
C SER A 373 -8.42 4.22 20.39
N ALA A 374 -7.09 4.39 20.51
CA ALA A 374 -6.11 3.58 19.82
C ALA A 374 -5.80 2.25 20.55
N PRO A 375 -5.47 1.16 19.83
CA PRO A 375 -4.92 -0.05 20.43
C PRO A 375 -3.64 0.24 21.22
N GLU A 376 -3.38 -0.53 22.27
CA GLU A 376 -2.16 -0.43 23.10
C GLU A 376 -0.85 -0.54 22.28
N THR A 377 -0.90 -1.21 21.12
CA THR A 377 0.26 -1.33 20.22
C THR A 377 0.44 -0.16 19.28
N PHE A 378 -0.54 0.72 19.12
CA PHE A 378 -0.39 1.83 18.19
C PHE A 378 0.45 2.94 18.81
N ASN A 379 1.48 3.37 18.08
CA ASN A 379 2.22 4.59 18.35
C ASN A 379 2.44 5.30 17.01
N ALA A 380 2.04 6.58 16.97
CA ALA A 380 2.07 7.38 15.75
C ALA A 380 3.48 7.47 15.16
N LEU A 381 4.51 7.62 16.01
CA LEU A 381 5.88 7.93 15.59
C LEU A 381 6.86 6.77 15.80
N ASN A 382 6.45 5.70 16.50
CA ASN A 382 7.27 4.50 16.74
C ASN A 382 6.51 3.23 16.32
N PRO A 383 6.53 2.86 15.02
CA PRO A 383 5.74 1.75 14.50
C PRO A 383 6.12 0.40 15.14
N LEU A 384 5.16 -0.53 15.13
CA LEU A 384 5.41 -1.92 15.54
C LEU A 384 6.33 -2.60 14.51
N ALA A 385 7.34 -3.34 14.97
CA ALA A 385 8.20 -4.12 14.09
C ALA A 385 7.44 -5.32 13.46
N ASP A 386 7.81 -5.64 12.21
CA ASP A 386 7.09 -6.57 11.32
C ASP A 386 6.95 -8.01 11.86
N ASP A 387 7.88 -8.41 12.72
CA ASP A 387 7.93 -9.73 13.31
C ASP A 387 7.06 -9.84 14.56
N PHE A 388 6.46 -8.76 15.09
CA PHE A 388 5.62 -8.84 16.28
C PHE A 388 4.12 -8.93 15.99
N CYS A 389 3.41 -9.78 16.74
CA CYS A 389 1.96 -9.92 16.57
C CYS A 389 1.13 -8.94 17.44
N LEU A 390 -0.12 -8.70 17.03
CA LEU A 390 -1.07 -7.79 17.68
C LEU A 390 -1.95 -8.44 18.76
N ARG A 391 -1.60 -9.64 19.24
CA ARG A 391 -2.44 -10.38 20.21
C ARG A 391 -2.29 -9.78 21.61
N SER A 392 -3.39 -9.43 22.27
CA SER A 392 -3.40 -8.77 23.58
C SER A 392 -2.59 -9.51 24.66
N SER A 393 -2.65 -10.84 24.71
CA SER A 393 -1.84 -11.63 25.66
C SER A 393 -0.34 -11.52 25.37
N CYS A 394 0.05 -11.47 24.09
CA CYS A 394 1.44 -11.28 23.70
C CYS A 394 1.90 -9.86 24.00
N ILE A 395 1.08 -8.84 23.73
CA ILE A 395 1.37 -7.44 24.03
C ILE A 395 1.64 -7.25 25.53
N LYS A 396 0.73 -7.75 26.39
CA LYS A 396 0.91 -7.71 27.85
C LYS A 396 2.20 -8.42 28.28
N LYS A 397 2.48 -9.61 27.72
CA LYS A 397 3.71 -10.35 27.99
C LYS A 397 4.96 -9.54 27.59
N ARG A 398 4.99 -8.95 26.39
CA ARG A 398 6.13 -8.15 25.91
C ARG A 398 6.37 -6.92 26.78
N LYS A 399 5.31 -6.24 27.18
CA LYS A 399 5.38 -5.09 28.09
C LYS A 399 5.97 -5.48 29.45
N ASN A 400 5.50 -6.58 30.04
CA ASN A 400 6.01 -7.07 31.33
C ASN A 400 7.48 -7.51 31.24
N LEU A 401 7.93 -7.96 30.07
CA LEU A 401 9.30 -8.40 29.81
C LEU A 401 10.21 -7.29 29.26
N ASN A 402 9.71 -6.05 29.13
CA ASN A 402 10.44 -4.94 28.50
C ASN A 402 11.05 -5.28 27.13
N ILE A 403 10.36 -6.10 26.33
CA ILE A 403 10.80 -6.44 24.98
C ILE A 403 10.57 -5.22 24.08
N ASN A 404 11.63 -4.74 23.43
CA ASN A 404 11.50 -3.71 22.39
C ASN A 404 10.84 -4.32 21.14
N ASP A 405 9.57 -4.00 20.93
CA ASP A 405 8.77 -4.43 19.79
C ASP A 405 8.60 -3.33 18.72
N ARG A 406 9.45 -2.30 18.74
CA ARG A 406 9.36 -1.10 17.90
C ARG A 406 10.47 -1.03 16.86
N THR A 407 10.18 -0.33 15.77
CA THR A 407 11.15 0.00 14.74
C THR A 407 11.13 1.49 14.41
N LEU A 408 12.11 1.93 13.63
CA LEU A 408 12.20 3.29 13.13
C LEU A 408 11.02 3.57 12.18
N LEU A 409 10.44 4.77 12.27
CA LEU A 409 9.48 5.26 11.29
C LEU A 409 10.22 5.57 9.99
N THR A 410 9.78 4.95 8.89
CA THR A 410 10.35 5.11 7.55
C THR A 410 9.24 5.43 6.55
N ASP A 411 9.55 5.50 5.26
CA ASP A 411 8.55 5.63 4.20
C ASP A 411 7.81 4.31 3.83
N LEU A 412 7.97 3.23 4.59
CA LEU A 412 7.25 1.96 4.40
C LEU A 412 6.44 1.58 5.66
N TRP A 413 5.11 1.62 5.57
CA TRP A 413 4.18 1.44 6.70
C TRP A 413 3.35 0.16 6.59
N SER A 414 3.52 -0.75 7.56
CA SER A 414 2.85 -2.06 7.61
C SER A 414 2.00 -2.30 8.85
N ASP A 415 2.16 -1.47 9.90
CA ASP A 415 1.54 -1.64 11.21
C ASP A 415 0.15 -0.98 11.32
N ILE A 416 -0.25 -0.21 10.31
CA ILE A 416 -1.58 0.42 10.22
C ILE A 416 -2.46 -0.40 9.28
N HIS A 417 -3.55 -0.96 9.78
CA HIS A 417 -4.48 -1.76 8.97
C HIS A 417 -5.76 -1.00 8.64
N ARG A 418 -6.37 -1.35 7.49
CA ARG A 418 -7.72 -0.90 7.12
C ARG A 418 -8.75 -1.28 8.19
N LEU A 419 -9.84 -0.51 8.27
CA LEU A 419 -10.96 -0.80 9.16
C LEU A 419 -11.68 -2.10 8.74
N LYS A 420 -11.42 -3.20 9.48
CA LYS A 420 -11.99 -4.53 9.22
C LYS A 420 -13.41 -4.70 9.78
N HIS A 421 -13.73 -4.04 10.89
CA HIS A 421 -14.97 -4.25 11.63
C HIS A 421 -15.97 -3.12 11.42
N ASN A 422 -17.22 -3.47 11.08
CA ASN A 422 -18.31 -2.52 10.90
C ASN A 422 -18.60 -1.68 12.15
N SER A 423 -18.34 -2.21 13.35
CA SER A 423 -18.60 -1.48 14.59
C SER A 423 -17.73 -0.24 14.80
N ARG A 424 -16.65 -0.08 14.03
CA ARG A 424 -15.82 1.14 14.04
C ARG A 424 -16.03 2.02 12.81
N ARG A 425 -17.05 1.70 12.01
CA ARG A 425 -17.31 2.36 10.74
C ARG A 425 -18.59 3.18 10.80
N VAL A 426 -18.67 4.18 9.94
CA VAL A 426 -19.87 4.95 9.64
C VAL A 426 -20.33 4.64 8.21
N ASP A 427 -21.44 5.26 7.79
CA ASP A 427 -22.08 5.03 6.50
C ASP A 427 -21.29 5.65 5.34
N HIS A 428 -20.04 5.20 5.15
CA HIS A 428 -19.11 5.67 4.13
C HIS A 428 -18.34 4.48 3.50
N PRO A 429 -18.27 4.39 2.15
CA PRO A 429 -17.76 3.20 1.45
C PRO A 429 -16.25 3.00 1.56
N CYS A 430 -15.49 4.06 1.85
CA CYS A 430 -14.02 4.05 1.84
C CYS A 430 -13.42 4.73 3.09
N GLN A 431 -14.06 4.62 4.25
CA GLN A 431 -13.55 5.27 5.48
C GLN A 431 -12.13 4.82 5.83
N LEU A 432 -11.21 5.79 5.95
CA LEU A 432 -9.83 5.58 6.37
C LEU A 432 -9.72 5.24 7.88
N PRO A 433 -8.69 4.48 8.30
CA PRO A 433 -8.43 4.24 9.71
C PRO A 433 -7.85 5.50 10.38
N PRO A 434 -8.31 5.87 11.60
CA PRO A 434 -7.84 7.08 12.29
C PRO A 434 -6.34 7.05 12.60
N HIS A 435 -5.77 5.86 12.83
CA HIS A 435 -4.34 5.65 13.05
C HIS A 435 -3.45 6.18 11.92
N LEU A 436 -3.92 6.12 10.68
CA LEU A 436 -3.19 6.70 9.55
C LEU A 436 -3.11 8.22 9.68
N MET A 437 -4.22 8.85 10.07
CA MET A 437 -4.31 10.30 10.24
C MET A 437 -3.56 10.79 11.47
N TYR A 438 -3.62 10.09 12.60
CA TYR A 438 -2.80 10.43 13.76
C TYR A 438 -1.32 10.45 13.43
N ARG A 439 -0.83 9.47 12.65
CA ARG A 439 0.57 9.43 12.21
C ARG A 439 0.91 10.59 11.30
N LEU A 440 0.12 10.81 10.23
CA LEU A 440 0.39 11.88 9.27
C LEU A 440 0.34 13.27 9.92
N ILE A 441 -0.72 13.56 10.68
CA ILE A 441 -0.87 14.85 11.35
C ILE A 441 0.24 15.05 12.38
N SER A 442 0.57 14.03 13.18
CA SER A 442 1.69 14.15 14.14
C SER A 442 3.04 14.33 13.44
N LEU A 443 3.23 13.72 12.26
CA LEU A 443 4.48 13.83 11.52
C LEU A 443 4.69 15.25 10.97
N PHE A 444 3.63 15.84 10.42
CA PHE A 444 3.72 17.07 9.63
C PHE A 444 3.25 18.34 10.34
N THR A 445 2.69 18.26 11.56
CA THR A 445 2.15 19.45 12.26
C THR A 445 2.56 19.54 13.72
N GLU A 446 2.60 20.76 14.23
CA GLU A 446 2.65 21.12 15.63
C GLU A 446 1.23 21.28 16.21
N MET A 447 1.10 21.41 17.53
CA MET A 447 -0.21 21.70 18.14
C MET A 447 -0.74 23.07 17.69
N GLY A 448 -2.05 23.17 17.46
CA GLY A 448 -2.72 24.41 17.05
C GLY A 448 -2.61 24.76 15.56
N GLU A 449 -1.74 24.07 14.80
CA GLU A 449 -1.63 24.23 13.35
C GLU A 449 -2.89 23.70 12.61
N VAL A 450 -3.09 24.18 11.37
CA VAL A 450 -4.30 23.94 10.58
C VAL A 450 -4.12 22.76 9.63
N VAL A 451 -5.02 21.78 9.76
CA VAL A 451 -5.14 20.61 8.88
C VAL A 451 -6.32 20.80 7.91
N LEU A 452 -6.06 20.75 6.61
CA LEU A 452 -7.07 20.76 5.56
C LEU A 452 -7.31 19.33 5.04
N ASP A 453 -8.58 18.95 4.89
CA ASP A 453 -9.01 17.82 4.06
C ASP A 453 -10.08 18.30 3.09
N CYS A 454 -9.74 18.40 1.80
CA CYS A 454 -10.67 18.86 0.76
C CYS A 454 -11.55 17.74 0.18
N PHE A 455 -11.39 16.51 0.66
CA PHE A 455 -12.22 15.33 0.36
C PHE A 455 -12.60 14.62 1.65
N ASN A 456 -13.19 15.37 2.57
CA ASN A 456 -13.27 15.03 3.98
C ASN A 456 -14.06 13.75 4.25
N GLY A 457 -14.99 13.37 3.36
CA GLY A 457 -15.84 12.21 3.50
C GLY A 457 -16.57 12.25 4.84
N ALA A 458 -16.43 11.18 5.62
CA ALA A 458 -17.01 11.10 6.96
C ALA A 458 -16.15 11.72 8.08
N GLY A 459 -15.13 12.51 7.74
CA GLY A 459 -14.35 13.33 8.68
C GLY A 459 -13.16 12.65 9.36
N THR A 460 -12.62 11.53 8.86
CA THR A 460 -11.53 10.83 9.56
C THR A 460 -10.34 11.76 9.83
N THR A 461 -9.95 12.59 8.87
CA THR A 461 -8.83 13.52 8.97
C THR A 461 -9.12 14.64 9.96
N THR A 462 -10.24 15.35 9.81
CA THR A 462 -10.61 16.49 10.66
C THR A 462 -10.89 16.05 12.10
N LEU A 463 -11.51 14.89 12.31
CA LEU A 463 -11.74 14.32 13.64
C LEU A 463 -10.43 13.93 14.31
N ALA A 464 -9.49 13.34 13.58
CA ALA A 464 -8.16 13.03 14.11
C ALA A 464 -7.42 14.31 14.51
N ALA A 465 -7.44 15.34 13.65
CA ALA A 465 -6.86 16.66 13.94
C ALA A 465 -7.47 17.27 15.22
N HIS A 466 -8.81 17.26 15.32
CA HIS A 466 -9.53 17.76 16.49
C HIS A 466 -9.12 17.02 17.77
N GLN A 467 -9.01 15.69 17.74
CA GLN A 467 -8.64 14.89 18.91
C GLN A 467 -7.20 15.12 19.40
N ILE A 468 -6.27 15.52 18.52
CA ILE A 468 -4.86 15.78 18.88
C ILE A 468 -4.51 17.26 18.89
N GLY A 469 -5.52 18.14 19.03
CA GLY A 469 -5.32 19.57 19.30
C GLY A 469 -4.87 20.39 18.10
N ARG A 470 -5.20 19.97 16.87
CA ARG A 470 -5.01 20.76 15.64
C ARG A 470 -6.31 21.46 15.26
N LYS A 471 -6.17 22.60 14.60
CA LYS A 471 -7.28 23.24 13.90
C LYS A 471 -7.57 22.44 12.62
N TYR A 472 -8.81 22.49 12.14
CA TYR A 472 -9.18 21.73 10.95
C TYR A 472 -10.10 22.48 9.99
N ILE A 473 -10.04 22.11 8.72
CA ILE A 473 -11.02 22.47 7.69
C ILE A 473 -11.33 21.19 6.92
N GLY A 474 -12.60 20.80 6.88
CA GLY A 474 -13.08 19.72 6.02
C GLY A 474 -13.95 20.28 4.91
N ILE A 475 -13.76 19.85 3.66
CA ILE A 475 -14.69 20.13 2.57
C ILE A 475 -15.27 18.82 2.07
N GLU A 476 -16.59 18.74 1.93
CA GLU A 476 -17.29 17.54 1.49
C GLU A 476 -18.49 17.89 0.61
N ILE A 477 -18.56 17.28 -0.58
CA ILE A 477 -19.61 17.55 -1.56
C ILE A 477 -20.95 16.91 -1.16
N SER A 478 -20.92 15.74 -0.52
CA SER A 478 -22.11 15.05 -0.04
C SER A 478 -22.66 15.70 1.24
N PRO A 479 -23.90 16.22 1.22
CA PRO A 479 -24.54 16.68 2.44
C PRO A 479 -24.68 15.57 3.49
N GLU A 480 -24.86 14.32 3.06
CA GLU A 480 -24.95 13.17 3.98
C GLU A 480 -23.62 12.90 4.70
N TYR A 481 -22.51 12.84 3.96
CA TYR A 481 -21.19 12.60 4.57
C TYR A 481 -20.74 13.79 5.41
N SER A 482 -20.99 15.02 4.95
CA SER A 482 -20.75 16.23 5.72
C SER A 482 -21.51 16.21 7.04
N LYS A 483 -22.79 15.83 7.03
CA LYS A 483 -23.58 15.68 8.26
C LYS A 483 -22.99 14.65 9.21
N ILE A 484 -22.57 13.48 8.70
CA ILE A 484 -21.90 12.45 9.52
C ILE A 484 -20.63 13.02 10.18
N ALA A 485 -19.82 13.78 9.44
CA ALA A 485 -18.62 14.40 10.00
C ALA A 485 -18.96 15.40 11.12
N ILE A 486 -19.92 16.30 10.88
CA ILE A 486 -20.38 17.31 11.86
C ILE A 486 -20.88 16.64 13.15
N ASP A 487 -21.79 15.67 13.03
CA ASP A 487 -22.36 14.96 14.19
C ASP A 487 -21.24 14.29 15.04
N ARG A 488 -20.17 13.81 14.39
CA ARG A 488 -19.01 13.21 15.07
C ARG A 488 -18.07 14.25 15.69
N HIS A 489 -18.00 15.46 15.16
CA HIS A 489 -17.29 16.55 15.84
C HIS A 489 -18.03 16.95 17.13
N ASP A 490 -19.37 16.96 17.12
CA ASP A 490 -20.19 17.18 18.32
C ASP A 490 -19.99 16.09 19.38
N GLU A 491 -19.73 14.84 18.97
CA GLU A 491 -19.36 13.75 19.88
C GLU A 491 -18.07 14.07 20.66
N ILE A 492 -17.03 14.58 19.98
CA ILE A 492 -15.77 14.99 20.63
C ILE A 492 -16.04 16.09 21.68
N VAL A 493 -16.85 17.09 21.32
CA VAL A 493 -17.21 18.21 22.24
C VAL A 493 -17.94 17.67 23.49
N LYS A 494 -18.73 16.61 23.34
CA LYS A 494 -19.41 15.91 24.45
C LYS A 494 -18.51 14.93 25.21
N GLY A 495 -17.21 14.86 24.90
CA GLY A 495 -16.25 13.96 25.54
C GLY A 495 -16.33 12.51 25.05
N LEU A 496 -16.97 12.24 23.93
CA LEU A 496 -17.07 10.91 23.32
C LEU A 496 -16.00 10.71 22.26
N ASP A 497 -15.46 9.49 22.18
CA ASP A 497 -14.58 9.10 21.08
C ASP A 497 -15.40 8.85 19.80
N PRO A 498 -15.18 9.60 18.71
CA PRO A 498 -15.89 9.42 17.44
C PRO A 498 -15.47 8.15 16.68
N PHE A 499 -14.40 7.46 17.10
CA PHE A 499 -13.92 6.20 16.54
C PHE A 499 -14.19 4.98 17.44
N ARG A 500 -15.02 5.17 18.48
CA ARG A 500 -15.46 4.11 19.39
C ARG A 500 -16.17 2.99 18.65
N LYS A 501 -16.27 1.83 19.31
CA LYS A 501 -17.13 0.75 18.82
C LYS A 501 -18.59 1.12 19.08
N GLU A 502 -19.43 0.99 18.07
CA GLU A 502 -20.87 1.21 18.16
C GLU A 502 -21.59 0.26 17.20
N ASP A 503 -22.75 -0.25 17.61
CA ASP A 503 -23.59 -1.08 16.75
C ASP A 503 -24.37 -0.20 15.78
N ARG A 504 -23.96 -0.25 14.50
CA ARG A 504 -24.55 0.56 13.43
C ARG A 504 -25.00 -0.32 12.27
N ILE A 505 -26.15 0.03 11.68
CA ILE A 505 -26.61 -0.54 10.42
C ILE A 505 -26.02 0.32 9.29
N LEU A 506 -25.00 -0.21 8.62
CA LEU A 506 -24.34 0.48 7.50
C LEU A 506 -25.08 0.17 6.19
N ARG A 507 -25.44 1.21 5.43
CA ARG A 507 -26.08 1.12 4.11
C ARG A 507 -25.02 1.11 3.02
N ALA A 508 -24.02 1.98 3.12
CA ALA A 508 -22.82 2.00 2.30
C ALA A 508 -21.97 0.75 2.60
N LYS A 509 -21.87 -0.14 1.61
CA LYS A 509 -21.01 -1.32 1.66
C LYS A 509 -19.82 -1.14 0.74
N ASN A 510 -18.64 -1.62 1.16
CA ASN A 510 -17.44 -1.61 0.30
C ASN A 510 -17.62 -2.46 -0.95
N SER A 511 -18.54 -3.42 -0.90
CA SER A 511 -18.88 -4.34 -1.96
C SER A 511 -20.39 -4.65 -1.85
N PRO A 512 -21.16 -4.61 -2.94
CA PRO A 512 -22.62 -4.79 -2.93
C PRO A 512 -23.04 -6.23 -2.59
N VAL A 513 -22.10 -7.13 -2.28
CA VAL A 513 -22.38 -8.53 -1.97
C VAL A 513 -23.44 -8.61 -0.85
N PRO A 514 -24.65 -9.11 -1.16
CA PRO A 514 -25.67 -9.33 -0.16
C PRO A 514 -25.09 -10.23 0.93
N ARG A 515 -25.26 -9.83 2.19
CA ARG A 515 -24.93 -10.76 3.28
C ARG A 515 -25.93 -11.89 3.18
N LEU A 516 -25.43 -13.09 2.91
CA LEU A 516 -26.25 -14.29 3.03
C LEU A 516 -26.87 -14.30 4.42
N ILE A 517 -28.17 -14.59 4.50
CA ILE A 517 -28.87 -14.76 5.76
C ILE A 517 -28.06 -15.76 6.59
N LYS A 518 -27.81 -15.43 7.86
CA LYS A 518 -27.00 -16.28 8.74
C LYS A 518 -27.72 -17.61 8.92
N GLN A 519 -27.38 -18.59 8.10
CA GLN A 519 -27.95 -19.93 8.16
C GLN A 519 -27.59 -20.53 9.52
N LYS A 520 -28.61 -21.01 10.24
CA LYS A 520 -28.39 -21.83 11.43
C LYS A 520 -28.01 -23.23 10.95
N TYR A 521 -26.73 -23.55 11.08
CA TYR A 521 -26.23 -24.85 10.71
C TYR A 521 -26.49 -25.84 11.86
N GLN A 522 -27.02 -27.02 11.53
CA GLN A 522 -27.12 -28.12 12.50
C GLN A 522 -25.73 -28.63 12.90
N VAL A 523 -24.81 -28.63 11.93
CA VAL A 523 -23.39 -28.95 12.10
C VAL A 523 -22.56 -27.81 11.56
N SER A 524 -21.55 -27.35 12.28
CA SER A 524 -20.75 -26.20 11.82
C SER A 524 -20.08 -26.49 10.47
N LYS A 525 -20.01 -25.48 9.57
CA LYS A 525 -19.22 -25.58 8.31
C LYS A 525 -17.81 -26.11 8.54
N LYS A 526 -17.17 -25.71 9.65
CA LYS A 526 -15.84 -26.17 10.03
C LYS A 526 -15.80 -27.68 10.26
N THR A 527 -16.81 -28.25 10.92
CA THR A 527 -16.90 -29.70 11.17
C THR A 527 -17.02 -30.47 9.86
N LEU A 528 -17.89 -30.01 8.94
CA LEU A 528 -18.06 -30.62 7.63
C LEU A 528 -16.79 -30.55 6.79
N GLN A 529 -16.10 -29.41 6.79
CA GLN A 529 -14.81 -29.23 6.11
C GLN A 529 -13.70 -30.12 6.69
N LEU A 530 -13.66 -30.32 8.01
CA LEU A 530 -12.72 -31.25 8.64
C LEU A 530 -13.04 -32.70 8.28
N GLU A 531 -14.31 -33.04 8.11
CA GLU A 531 -14.72 -34.36 7.66
C GLU A 531 -14.28 -34.63 6.21
N VAL A 532 -14.50 -33.68 5.30
CA VAL A 532 -14.03 -33.80 3.90
C VAL A 532 -12.51 -33.93 3.85
N LYS A 533 -11.80 -33.24 4.74
CA LYS A 533 -10.36 -33.40 4.89
C LYS A 533 -9.96 -34.80 5.39
N ARG A 534 -10.68 -35.37 6.36
CA ARG A 534 -10.47 -36.75 6.83
C ARG A 534 -10.64 -37.74 5.67
N ILE A 535 -11.74 -37.62 4.92
CA ILE A 535 -12.03 -38.48 3.76
C ILE A 535 -10.93 -38.33 2.69
N ALA A 536 -10.53 -37.10 2.38
CA ALA A 536 -9.44 -36.86 1.42
C ALA A 536 -8.12 -37.50 1.84
N HIS A 537 -7.82 -37.47 3.14
CA HIS A 537 -6.63 -38.11 3.70
C HIS A 537 -6.71 -39.64 3.59
N GLU A 538 -7.88 -40.24 3.80
CA GLU A 538 -8.09 -41.68 3.65
C GLU A 538 -8.01 -42.15 2.19
N LEU A 539 -8.48 -41.33 1.24
CA LEU A 539 -8.44 -41.65 -0.19
C LEU A 539 -7.10 -41.30 -0.84
N GLY A 540 -6.34 -40.36 -0.27
CA GLY A 540 -5.10 -39.84 -0.86
C GLY A 540 -5.30 -38.80 -1.97
N TYR A 541 -6.54 -38.39 -2.25
CA TYR A 541 -6.90 -37.33 -3.20
C TYR A 541 -8.17 -36.61 -2.75
N LEU A 542 -8.54 -35.53 -3.45
CA LEU A 542 -9.75 -34.79 -3.13
C LEU A 542 -10.99 -35.63 -3.43
N PRO A 543 -11.88 -35.87 -2.46
CA PRO A 543 -13.05 -36.71 -2.68
C PRO A 543 -14.05 -36.03 -3.60
N SER A 544 -14.63 -36.83 -4.49
CA SER A 544 -15.86 -36.55 -5.20
C SER A 544 -17.06 -36.47 -4.25
N ARG A 545 -18.18 -36.00 -4.77
CA ARG A 545 -19.43 -35.90 -4.01
C ARG A 545 -19.92 -37.29 -3.57
N GLU A 546 -19.79 -38.27 -4.47
CA GLU A 546 -20.17 -39.66 -4.26
C GLU A 546 -19.32 -40.31 -3.17
N GLU A 547 -18.01 -40.03 -3.14
CA GLU A 547 -17.12 -40.54 -2.10
C GLU A 547 -17.42 -39.91 -0.73
N VAL A 548 -17.82 -38.64 -0.67
CA VAL A 548 -18.27 -38.05 0.60
C VAL A 548 -19.57 -38.70 1.09
N ILE A 549 -20.46 -39.14 0.19
CA ILE A 549 -21.65 -39.93 0.56
C ILE A 549 -21.22 -41.29 1.14
N GLN A 550 -20.26 -41.94 0.50
CA GLN A 550 -19.83 -43.30 0.88
C GLN A 550 -19.02 -43.33 2.18
N TYR A 551 -18.12 -42.37 2.38
CA TYR A 551 -17.14 -42.39 3.48
C TYR A 551 -17.43 -41.37 4.59
N GLY A 552 -18.40 -40.46 4.38
CA GLY A 552 -18.71 -39.37 5.31
C GLY A 552 -19.71 -39.73 6.39
N GLN A 553 -19.56 -39.11 7.55
CA GLN A 553 -20.43 -39.28 8.71
C GLN A 553 -21.65 -38.33 8.71
N PHE A 554 -21.69 -37.37 7.80
CA PHE A 554 -22.74 -36.34 7.73
C PHE A 554 -23.53 -36.47 6.43
N PRO A 555 -24.87 -36.24 6.46
CA PRO A 555 -25.70 -36.21 5.28
C PRO A 555 -25.17 -35.26 4.19
N ILE A 556 -25.09 -35.73 2.94
CA ILE A 556 -24.55 -34.95 1.82
C ILE A 556 -25.29 -33.62 1.62
N LYS A 557 -26.58 -33.57 1.96
CA LYS A 557 -27.40 -32.34 1.92
C LYS A 557 -26.79 -31.19 2.72
N TYR A 558 -26.08 -31.46 3.83
CA TYR A 558 -25.42 -30.40 4.60
C TYR A 558 -24.29 -29.76 3.79
N TYR A 559 -23.60 -30.51 2.95
CA TYR A 559 -22.55 -29.99 2.09
C TYR A 559 -23.14 -29.19 0.92
N ASP A 560 -24.20 -29.72 0.29
CA ASP A 560 -24.86 -29.06 -0.83
C ASP A 560 -25.55 -27.75 -0.41
N GLU A 561 -26.19 -27.72 0.77
CA GLU A 561 -26.92 -26.54 1.26
C GLU A 561 -26.00 -25.49 1.89
N TYR A 562 -24.90 -25.90 2.52
CA TYR A 562 -24.09 -24.96 3.31
C TYR A 562 -23.03 -24.28 2.45
N PHE A 563 -22.48 -24.96 1.45
CA PHE A 563 -21.36 -24.45 0.64
C PHE A 563 -21.83 -24.02 -0.76
N SER A 564 -21.22 -22.96 -1.31
CA SER A 564 -21.61 -22.41 -2.61
C SER A 564 -21.09 -23.22 -3.79
N SER A 565 -20.13 -24.13 -3.56
CA SER A 565 -19.56 -25.01 -4.58
C SER A 565 -18.83 -26.19 -3.94
N TRP A 566 -18.67 -27.27 -4.70
CA TRP A 566 -17.82 -28.39 -4.27
C TRP A 566 -16.36 -27.98 -4.05
N GLY A 567 -15.89 -26.95 -4.77
CA GLY A 567 -14.59 -26.34 -4.50
C GLY A 567 -14.46 -25.74 -3.09
N GLU A 568 -15.53 -25.14 -2.55
CA GLU A 568 -15.57 -24.62 -1.17
C GLU A 568 -15.64 -25.76 -0.14
N VAL A 569 -16.36 -26.84 -0.47
CA VAL A 569 -16.42 -28.07 0.34
C VAL A 569 -15.02 -28.66 0.51
N CYS A 570 -14.31 -28.84 -0.60
CA CYS A 570 -12.95 -29.38 -0.62
C CYS A 570 -11.86 -28.40 -0.18
N ALA A 571 -12.19 -27.13 0.08
CA ALA A 571 -11.19 -26.09 0.36
C ALA A 571 -10.30 -26.42 1.57
N ALA A 572 -10.87 -27.04 2.61
CA ALA A 572 -10.11 -27.47 3.79
C ALA A 572 -9.28 -28.73 3.55
N ALA A 573 -9.69 -29.59 2.61
CA ALA A 573 -8.92 -30.76 2.18
C ALA A 573 -7.74 -30.37 1.28
N ARG A 574 -7.84 -29.24 0.57
CA ARG A 574 -6.76 -28.64 -0.23
C ARG A 574 -5.67 -27.98 0.61
N THR A 575 -5.85 -27.88 1.92
CA THR A 575 -4.83 -27.35 2.83
C THR A 575 -4.36 -28.45 3.75
N THR A 576 -3.05 -28.64 3.87
CA THR A 576 -2.46 -29.60 4.81
C THR A 576 -2.73 -29.23 6.27
N GLY A 577 -3.26 -28.04 6.55
CA GLY A 577 -3.79 -27.64 7.86
C GLY A 577 -2.67 -27.29 8.81
N MET A 578 -2.06 -26.13 8.58
CA MET A 578 -1.00 -25.61 9.43
C MET A 578 -1.54 -25.17 10.80
N LYS A 579 -0.78 -25.42 11.87
CA LYS A 579 -1.02 -24.81 13.19
C LYS A 579 -0.46 -23.38 13.20
N GLU A 580 -1.03 -22.51 14.03
CA GLU A 580 -0.51 -21.13 14.17
C GLU A 580 0.87 -21.04 14.80
N THR A 581 1.28 -22.09 15.53
CA THR A 581 2.57 -22.21 16.20
C THR A 581 3.58 -22.83 15.27
N ARG A 582 4.82 -22.33 15.30
CA ARG A 582 5.93 -22.93 14.58
C ARG A 582 6.12 -24.39 15.03
N ASN A 583 6.03 -25.35 14.10
CA ASN A 583 6.49 -26.71 14.36
C ASN A 583 8.03 -26.69 14.35
N LEU A 584 8.65 -26.74 15.53
CA LEU A 584 10.12 -26.71 15.67
C LEU A 584 10.78 -28.04 15.25
N THR A 585 10.00 -29.08 14.95
CA THR A 585 10.49 -30.44 14.64
C THR A 585 10.83 -30.70 13.17
N THR A 586 10.65 -29.73 12.26
CA THR A 586 10.80 -29.94 10.79
C THR A 586 11.97 -29.19 10.16
N PHE A 587 12.91 -28.67 10.96
CA PHE A 587 14.18 -28.15 10.47
C PHE A 587 15.31 -29.11 10.88
N LYS A 588 15.47 -30.19 10.12
CA LYS A 588 16.74 -30.89 9.94
C LYS A 588 17.09 -30.84 8.46
#